data_AF-A0AAV1L5N1-F1
#
_entry.id   AF-A0AAV1L5N1-F1
#
_cell.length_a   1.000
_cell.length_b   1.000
_cell.length_c   1.000
_cell.angle_alpha   90.00
_cell.angle_beta   90.00
_cell.angle_gamma   90.00
#
_symmetry.space_group_name_H-M   'P 1'
#
loop_
_entity.id
_entity.type
_entity.pdbx_description
1 polymer ?
#
loop_
_entity_poly.entity_id
_entity_poly.type
_entity_poly.pdbx_seq_one_letter_code
_entity_poly.pdbx_strand_id
1 'polypeptide(L)'
;MKTGICYEDAWQLTTVRLVSAAESHCLSVICQTYWNEITRLTASCSTDVKIVMEQLATLYLIYWALERSGDLLRYSTISEKDLNRLQERYEELLALIRPNAVGLVDAFDFRDEILRSTLGAYDGRVYERLMEAALKSPLNDGPVQASFHKYIKPLTKGKL
;
A
#
# COMPACT_ATOMS: atom_id res chain seq x y z
N MET A 1 15.20 -27.46 -25.93
CA MET A 1 14.67 -28.64 -26.64
C MET A 1 13.17 -28.71 -26.41
N LYS A 2 12.35 -28.87 -27.47
CA LYS A 2 10.90 -29.08 -27.31
C LYS A 2 10.68 -30.53 -26.88
N THR A 3 9.93 -30.75 -25.80
CA THR A 3 9.72 -32.07 -25.17
C THR A 3 8.59 -32.89 -25.80
N GLY A 4 7.82 -32.31 -26.74
CA GLY A 4 6.78 -33.02 -27.50
C GLY A 4 5.43 -33.20 -26.79
N ILE A 5 5.22 -32.56 -25.63
CA ILE A 5 3.93 -32.51 -24.93
C ILE A 5 2.87 -31.73 -25.71
N CYS A 6 1.59 -32.02 -25.51
CA CYS A 6 0.49 -31.29 -26.16
C CYS A 6 0.44 -29.83 -25.67
N TYR A 7 -0.23 -28.98 -26.45
CA TYR A 7 -0.25 -27.53 -26.20
C TYR A 7 -0.90 -27.19 -24.86
N GLU A 8 -2.03 -27.84 -24.56
CA GLU A 8 -2.83 -27.60 -23.36
C GLU A 8 -2.04 -27.95 -22.09
N ASP A 9 -1.37 -29.10 -22.09
CA ASP A 9 -0.51 -29.52 -20.98
C ASP A 9 0.72 -28.61 -20.84
N ALA A 10 1.35 -28.22 -21.96
CA ALA A 10 2.48 -27.30 -21.95
C ALA A 10 2.10 -25.92 -21.38
N TRP A 11 0.94 -25.41 -21.78
CA TRP A 11 0.37 -24.17 -21.26
C TRP A 11 0.14 -24.30 -19.76
N GLN A 12 -0.56 -25.35 -19.32
CA GLN A 12 -0.87 -25.57 -17.91
C GLN A 12 0.38 -25.69 -17.03
N LEU A 13 1.41 -26.40 -17.50
CA LEU A 13 2.69 -26.54 -16.79
C LEU A 13 3.49 -25.23 -16.70
N THR A 14 3.23 -24.27 -17.59
CA THR A 14 3.93 -22.98 -17.64
C THR A 14 3.12 -21.80 -17.11
N THR A 15 1.83 -21.99 -16.82
CA THR A 15 0.90 -20.95 -16.37
C THR A 15 1.46 -20.08 -15.25
N VAL A 16 2.09 -20.66 -14.22
CA VAL A 16 2.66 -19.88 -13.10
C VAL A 16 3.70 -18.86 -13.59
N ARG A 17 4.56 -19.26 -14.54
CA ARG A 17 5.57 -18.37 -15.12
C ARG A 17 4.94 -17.34 -16.06
N LEU A 18 3.90 -17.73 -16.80
CA LEU A 18 3.17 -16.83 -17.68
C LEU A 18 2.46 -15.73 -16.89
N VAL A 19 1.83 -16.07 -15.76
CA VAL A 19 1.20 -15.09 -14.84
C VAL A 19 2.25 -14.14 -14.28
N SER A 20 3.37 -14.67 -13.76
CA SER A 20 4.47 -13.83 -13.25
C SER A 20 5.02 -12.89 -14.33
N ALA A 21 5.19 -13.36 -15.57
CA ALA A 21 5.61 -12.52 -16.69
C ALA A 21 4.57 -11.43 -17.04
N ALA A 22 3.28 -11.77 -17.01
CA ALA A 22 2.19 -10.82 -17.25
C ALA A 22 2.14 -9.73 -16.17
N GLU A 23 2.29 -10.10 -14.89
CA GLU A 23 2.37 -9.14 -13.78
C GLU A 23 3.55 -8.19 -13.95
N SER A 24 4.74 -8.71 -14.24
CA SER A 24 5.94 -7.89 -14.45
C SER A 24 5.79 -6.95 -15.65
N HIS A 25 5.10 -7.38 -16.71
CA HIS A 25 4.77 -6.51 -17.84
C HIS A 25 3.82 -5.37 -17.42
N CYS A 26 2.73 -5.67 -16.73
CA CYS A 26 1.79 -4.66 -16.23
C CYS A 26 2.48 -3.66 -15.30
N LEU A 27 3.32 -4.14 -14.37
CA LEU A 27 4.08 -3.28 -13.48
C LEU A 27 5.04 -2.36 -14.24
N SER A 28 5.74 -2.87 -15.25
CA SER A 28 6.60 -2.05 -16.11
C SER A 28 5.82 -0.92 -16.79
N VAL A 29 4.62 -1.22 -17.32
CA VAL A 29 3.73 -0.21 -17.93
C VAL A 29 3.30 0.84 -16.90
N ILE A 30 2.94 0.43 -15.68
CA ILE A 30 2.55 1.35 -14.60
C ILE A 30 3.72 2.26 -14.22
N CYS A 31 4.92 1.72 -13.98
CA CYS A 31 6.11 2.49 -13.65
C CYS A 31 6.47 3.49 -14.76
N GLN A 32 6.46 3.05 -16.02
CA GLN A 32 6.75 3.90 -17.17
C GLN A 32 5.73 5.03 -17.31
N THR A 33 4.44 4.70 -17.17
CA THR A 33 3.35 5.67 -17.25
C THR A 33 3.47 6.67 -16.11
N TYR A 34 3.69 6.20 -14.89
CA TYR A 34 3.79 7.07 -13.72
C TYR A 34 4.94 8.08 -13.86
N TRP A 35 6.12 7.64 -14.27
CA TRP A 35 7.25 8.53 -14.52
C TRP A 35 6.96 9.58 -15.60
N ASN A 36 6.41 9.14 -16.74
CA ASN A 36 6.09 10.04 -17.85
C ASN A 36 5.03 11.07 -17.47
N GLU A 37 3.98 10.64 -16.79
CA GLU A 37 2.88 11.51 -16.37
C GLU A 37 3.32 12.50 -15.29
N ILE A 38 4.12 12.08 -14.29
CA ILE A 38 4.68 13.00 -13.31
C ILE A 38 5.58 14.04 -13.97
N THR A 39 6.47 13.61 -14.87
CA THR A 39 7.34 14.54 -15.62
C THR A 39 6.52 15.55 -16.42
N ARG A 40 5.46 15.08 -17.09
CA ARG A 40 4.58 15.94 -17.91
C ARG A 40 3.77 16.92 -17.07
N LEU A 41 3.12 16.43 -16.00
CA LEU A 41 2.20 17.22 -15.18
C LEU A 41 2.93 18.25 -14.33
N THR A 42 4.13 17.91 -13.84
CA THR A 42 4.93 18.82 -12.98
C THR A 42 5.76 19.84 -13.77
N ALA A 43 5.79 19.75 -15.11
CA ALA A 43 6.58 20.64 -15.95
C ALA A 43 6.23 22.13 -15.80
N SER A 44 4.97 22.44 -15.45
CA SER A 44 4.48 23.81 -15.22
C SER A 44 4.32 24.18 -13.74
N CYS A 45 4.61 23.24 -12.83
CA CYS A 45 4.48 23.45 -11.39
C CYS A 45 5.70 24.22 -10.81
N SER A 46 5.59 24.62 -9.55
CA SER A 46 6.72 25.16 -8.80
C SER A 46 7.83 24.11 -8.67
N THR A 47 9.06 24.60 -8.51
CA THR A 47 10.25 23.75 -8.32
C THR A 47 10.09 22.79 -7.15
N ASP A 48 9.50 23.24 -6.04
CA ASP A 48 9.33 22.42 -4.84
C ASP A 48 8.36 21.26 -5.08
N VAL A 49 7.23 21.51 -5.74
CA VAL A 49 6.26 20.46 -6.10
C VAL A 49 6.91 19.45 -7.03
N LYS A 50 7.66 19.92 -8.04
CA LYS A 50 8.37 19.04 -8.96
C LYS A 50 9.35 18.12 -8.22
N ILE A 51 10.14 18.66 -7.29
CA ILE A 51 11.10 17.88 -6.49
C ILE A 51 10.38 16.79 -5.69
N VAL A 52 9.32 17.14 -4.95
CA VAL A 52 8.60 16.18 -4.10
C VAL A 52 7.92 15.09 -4.95
N MET A 53 7.33 15.45 -6.08
CA MET A 53 6.68 14.49 -6.97
C MET A 53 7.68 13.57 -7.67
N GLU A 54 8.85 14.09 -8.08
CA GLU A 54 9.94 13.26 -8.61
C GLU A 54 10.50 12.30 -7.56
N GLN A 55 10.65 12.75 -6.30
CA GLN A 55 11.04 11.89 -5.18
C GLN A 55 10.02 10.76 -4.96
N LEU A 56 8.72 11.07 -4.97
CA LEU A 56 7.66 10.07 -4.81
C LEU A 56 7.62 9.06 -5.96
N ALA A 57 7.75 9.53 -7.20
CA ALA A 57 7.84 8.67 -8.37
C ALA A 57 9.06 7.76 -8.29
N THR A 58 10.23 8.31 -7.92
CA THR A 58 11.46 7.54 -7.75
C THR A 58 11.30 6.49 -6.64
N LEU A 59 10.70 6.87 -5.50
CA LEU A 59 10.46 5.94 -4.39
C LEU A 59 9.61 4.75 -4.85
N TYR A 60 8.53 5.00 -5.60
CA TYR A 60 7.65 3.94 -6.11
C TYR A 60 8.38 2.98 -7.07
N LEU A 61 9.17 3.52 -8.01
CA LEU A 61 9.97 2.73 -8.94
C LEU A 61 11.00 1.85 -8.20
N ILE A 62 11.70 2.43 -7.22
CA ILE A 62 12.71 1.72 -6.44
C ILE A 62 12.06 0.64 -5.55
N TYR A 63 10.94 0.94 -4.91
CA TYR A 63 10.17 -0.03 -4.13
C TYR A 63 9.86 -1.29 -4.95
N TRP A 64 9.31 -1.13 -6.16
CA TRP A 64 9.00 -2.26 -7.02
C TRP A 64 10.23 -2.98 -7.56
N ALA A 65 11.34 -2.25 -7.79
CA ALA A 65 12.60 -2.88 -8.19
C ALA A 65 13.16 -3.79 -7.08
N LEU A 66 13.09 -3.34 -5.81
CA LEU A 66 13.51 -4.15 -4.67
C LEU A 66 12.58 -5.36 -4.45
N GLU A 67 11.27 -5.17 -4.56
CA GLU A 67 10.26 -6.24 -4.46
C GLU A 67 10.42 -7.31 -5.55
N ARG A 68 10.84 -6.90 -6.77
CA ARG A 68 11.09 -7.79 -7.92
C ARG A 68 12.58 -8.10 -8.13
N SER A 69 13.40 -7.92 -7.10
CA SER A 69 14.86 -8.11 -7.17
C SER A 69 15.28 -9.46 -7.74
N GLY A 70 14.59 -10.55 -7.38
CA GLY A 70 14.88 -11.90 -7.89
C GLY A 70 14.72 -12.01 -9.42
N ASP A 71 13.70 -11.38 -9.98
CA ASP A 71 13.49 -11.35 -11.44
C ASP A 71 14.50 -10.44 -12.12
N LEU A 72 14.83 -9.30 -11.51
CA LEU A 72 15.85 -8.38 -12.03
C LEU A 72 17.24 -9.03 -12.08
N LEU A 73 17.65 -9.73 -11.03
CA LEU A 73 18.92 -10.46 -11.00
C LEU A 73 18.97 -11.58 -12.05
N ARG A 74 17.83 -12.17 -12.40
CA ARG A 74 17.76 -13.33 -13.30
C ARG A 74 17.65 -12.94 -14.77
N TYR A 75 16.93 -11.86 -15.08
CA TYR A 75 16.52 -11.53 -16.43
C TYR A 75 16.98 -10.14 -16.91
N SER A 76 17.74 -9.41 -16.10
CA SER A 76 18.30 -8.10 -16.47
C SER A 76 19.80 -8.03 -16.20
N THR A 77 20.41 -6.86 -16.44
CA THR A 77 21.82 -6.58 -16.15
C THR A 77 22.05 -6.04 -14.74
N ILE A 78 21.00 -5.91 -13.92
CA ILE A 78 21.10 -5.43 -12.54
C ILE A 78 21.87 -6.44 -11.70
N SER A 79 22.89 -5.94 -10.99
CA SER A 79 23.69 -6.72 -10.06
C SER A 79 23.23 -6.55 -8.61
N GLU A 80 23.72 -7.40 -7.71
CA GLU A 80 23.53 -7.24 -6.26
C GLU A 80 24.02 -5.87 -5.76
N LYS A 81 25.12 -5.36 -6.34
CA LYS A 81 25.66 -4.04 -5.99
C LYS A 81 24.69 -2.92 -6.36
N ASP A 82 23.98 -3.06 -7.48
CA ASP A 82 22.98 -2.08 -7.90
C ASP A 82 21.77 -2.14 -6.97
N LEU A 83 21.33 -3.33 -6.56
CA LEU A 83 20.26 -3.49 -5.57
C LEU A 83 20.61 -2.87 -4.22
N ASN A 84 21.85 -3.04 -3.74
CA ASN A 84 22.29 -2.41 -2.50
C ASN A 84 22.23 -0.88 -2.59
N ARG A 85 22.62 -0.30 -3.73
CA ARG A 85 22.48 1.15 -3.97
C ARG A 85 21.02 1.60 -4.04
N LEU A 86 20.16 0.79 -4.64
CA LEU A 86 18.72 1.06 -4.66
C LEU A 86 18.12 1.03 -3.25
N GLN A 87 18.56 0.11 -2.39
CA GLN A 87 18.15 0.03 -0.98
C GLN A 87 18.57 1.28 -0.20
N GLU A 88 19.83 1.70 -0.33
CA GLU A 88 20.32 2.95 0.28
C GLU A 88 19.49 4.16 -0.19
N ARG A 89 19.26 4.25 -1.50
CA ARG A 89 18.46 5.35 -2.09
C ARG A 89 17.00 5.32 -1.64
N TYR A 90 16.41 4.14 -1.45
CA TYR A 90 15.06 3.97 -0.93
C TYR A 90 14.92 4.57 0.47
N GLU A 91 15.86 4.27 1.36
CA GLU A 91 15.87 4.77 2.74
C GLU A 91 16.07 6.29 2.80
N GLU A 92 16.96 6.83 1.95
CA GLU A 92 17.12 8.29 1.79
C GLU A 92 15.81 8.95 1.35
N LEU A 93 15.13 8.38 0.35
CA LEU A 93 13.88 8.94 -0.18
C LEU A 93 12.76 8.92 0.86
N LEU A 94 12.67 7.88 1.70
CA LEU A 94 11.73 7.85 2.83
C LEU A 94 11.98 9.02 3.79
N ALA A 95 13.24 9.33 4.10
CA ALA A 95 13.58 10.47 4.95
C ALA A 95 13.24 11.82 4.30
N LEU A 96 13.46 11.96 2.99
CA LEU A 96 13.13 13.17 2.22
C LEU A 96 11.62 13.40 2.08
N ILE A 97 10.84 12.33 1.91
CA ILE A 97 9.38 12.41 1.76
C ILE A 97 8.67 12.61 3.10
N ARG A 98 9.22 12.07 4.21
CA ARG A 98 8.63 12.17 5.56
C ARG A 98 8.08 13.57 5.92
N PRO A 99 8.80 14.69 5.77
CA PRO A 99 8.27 16.02 6.12
C PRO A 99 7.09 16.45 5.23
N ASN A 100 6.95 15.89 4.04
CA ASN A 100 5.88 16.21 3.08
C ASN A 100 4.73 15.19 3.12
N ALA A 101 4.84 14.10 3.87
CA ALA A 101 3.90 12.98 3.82
C ALA A 101 2.45 13.40 4.15
N VAL A 102 2.27 14.25 5.18
CA VAL A 102 0.95 14.80 5.53
C VAL A 102 0.43 15.71 4.42
N GLY A 103 1.25 16.63 3.91
CA GLY A 103 0.86 17.51 2.81
C GLY A 103 0.49 16.77 1.52
N LEU A 104 1.14 15.64 1.22
CA LEU A 104 0.82 14.80 0.07
C LEU A 104 -0.56 14.13 0.18
N VAL A 105 -0.95 13.68 1.38
CA VAL A 105 -2.29 13.09 1.58
C VAL A 105 -3.38 14.15 1.74
N ASP A 106 -3.04 15.32 2.30
CA ASP A 106 -3.95 16.47 2.39
C ASP A 106 -4.27 17.03 1.00
N ALA A 107 -3.35 16.92 0.04
CA ALA A 107 -3.58 17.35 -1.35
C ALA A 107 -4.69 16.57 -2.07
N PHE A 108 -5.17 15.44 -1.53
CA PHE A 108 -6.38 14.78 -2.02
C PHE A 108 -7.66 15.54 -1.67
N ASP A 109 -7.60 16.48 -0.72
CA ASP A 109 -8.70 17.35 -0.30
C ASP A 109 -9.97 16.56 0.10
N PHE A 110 -9.76 15.43 0.78
CA PHE A 110 -10.86 14.62 1.30
C PHE A 110 -11.45 15.23 2.56
N ARG A 111 -12.75 15.53 2.51
CA ARG A 111 -13.51 15.95 3.69
C ARG A 111 -13.76 14.78 4.64
N ASP A 112 -13.76 15.07 5.94
CA ASP A 112 -13.97 14.07 7.01
C ASP A 112 -15.27 13.26 6.82
N GLU A 113 -16.34 13.84 6.27
CA GLU A 113 -17.62 13.14 6.05
C GLU A 113 -17.54 12.09 4.93
N ILE A 114 -16.58 12.25 4.02
CA ILE A 114 -16.26 11.31 2.94
C ILE A 114 -15.28 10.26 3.46
N LEU A 115 -14.21 10.71 4.14
CA LEU A 115 -13.17 9.81 4.66
C LEU A 115 -13.69 8.88 5.77
N ARG A 116 -14.62 9.37 6.59
CA ARG A 116 -15.31 8.61 7.67
C ARG A 116 -14.35 7.82 8.57
N SER A 117 -13.21 8.41 8.89
CA SER A 117 -12.18 7.79 9.73
C SER A 117 -11.91 8.63 10.96
N THR A 118 -12.03 8.04 12.15
CA THR A 118 -11.62 8.71 13.40
C THR A 118 -10.10 8.82 13.52
N LEU A 119 -9.35 7.87 12.93
CA LEU A 119 -7.88 7.88 12.90
C LEU A 119 -7.33 8.87 11.86
N GLY A 120 -8.05 9.05 10.75
CA GLY A 120 -7.69 9.97 9.67
C GLY A 120 -8.34 11.34 9.80
N ALA A 121 -8.76 11.74 11.01
CA ALA A 121 -9.42 13.01 11.23
C ALA A 121 -8.49 14.19 10.89
N TYR A 122 -8.97 15.11 10.04
CA TYR A 122 -8.18 16.27 9.59
C TYR A 122 -7.68 17.15 10.75
N ASP A 123 -8.48 17.32 11.80
CA ASP A 123 -8.15 18.13 12.98
C ASP A 123 -7.15 17.47 13.94
N GLY A 124 -6.73 16.23 13.67
CA GLY A 124 -5.80 15.48 14.51
C GLY A 124 -6.37 15.05 15.87
N ARG A 125 -7.67 15.28 16.15
CA ARG A 125 -8.33 14.93 17.43
C ARG A 125 -8.74 13.45 17.49
N VAL A 126 -7.75 12.59 17.24
CA VAL A 126 -7.96 11.15 17.03
C VAL A 126 -8.55 10.49 18.28
N TYR A 127 -8.01 10.78 19.46
CA TYR A 127 -8.40 10.08 20.68
C TYR A 127 -9.83 10.42 21.13
N GLU A 128 -10.20 11.70 21.08
CA GLU A 128 -11.55 12.15 21.41
C GLU A 128 -12.57 11.58 20.44
N ARG A 129 -12.30 11.65 19.13
CA ARG A 129 -13.20 11.10 18.10
C ARG A 129 -13.35 9.59 18.20
N LEU A 130 -12.27 8.87 18.53
CA LEU A 130 -12.32 7.42 18.77
C LEU A 130 -13.24 7.09 19.95
N MET A 131 -13.12 7.84 21.06
CA MET A 131 -13.99 7.66 22.22
C MET A 131 -15.44 7.98 21.89
N GLU A 132 -15.71 9.12 21.24
CA GLU A 132 -17.06 9.51 20.81
C GLU A 132 -17.69 8.46 19.88
N ALA A 133 -16.91 7.88 18.96
CA ALA A 133 -17.38 6.82 18.07
C ALA A 133 -17.66 5.51 18.84
N ALA A 134 -16.79 5.14 19.78
CA ALA A 134 -16.98 3.96 20.62
C ALA A 134 -18.26 4.09 21.47
N LEU A 135 -18.50 5.26 22.07
CA LEU A 135 -19.69 5.52 22.89
C LEU A 135 -21.01 5.42 22.11
N LYS A 136 -21.00 5.66 20.80
CA LYS A 136 -22.18 5.52 19.92
C LYS A 136 -22.48 4.07 19.54
N SER A 137 -21.63 3.12 19.93
CA SER A 137 -21.88 1.70 19.64
C SER A 137 -23.12 1.21 20.40
N PRO A 138 -24.05 0.49 19.74
CA PRO A 138 -25.20 -0.14 20.42
C PRO A 138 -24.79 -1.10 21.55
N LEU A 139 -23.54 -1.59 21.53
CA LEU A 139 -23.00 -2.41 22.61
C LEU A 139 -22.79 -1.64 23.92
N ASN A 140 -22.88 -0.31 23.89
CA ASN A 140 -22.71 0.56 25.05
C ASN A 140 -24.04 1.19 25.52
N ASP A 141 -25.18 0.82 24.93
CA ASP A 141 -26.51 1.35 25.31
C ASP A 141 -26.91 1.03 26.75
N GLY A 142 -26.30 0.01 27.36
CA GLY A 142 -26.54 -0.38 28.74
C GLY A 142 -25.29 -0.93 29.41
N PRO A 143 -25.20 -0.85 30.75
CA PRO A 143 -24.02 -1.29 31.50
C PRO A 143 -23.80 -2.80 31.45
N VAL A 144 -24.84 -3.59 31.17
CA VAL A 144 -24.78 -5.05 31.07
C VAL A 144 -25.59 -5.50 29.86
N GLN A 145 -24.93 -6.25 28.97
CA GLN A 145 -25.56 -6.81 27.78
C GLN A 145 -26.52 -7.96 28.11
N ALA A 146 -27.58 -8.13 27.33
CA ALA A 146 -28.56 -9.21 27.51
C ALA A 146 -27.91 -10.61 27.43
N SER A 147 -26.85 -10.74 26.61
CA SER A 147 -26.05 -11.97 26.49
C SER A 147 -25.39 -12.39 27.80
N PHE A 148 -25.02 -11.44 28.67
CA PHE A 148 -24.47 -11.75 29.98
C PHE A 148 -25.47 -12.52 30.83
N HIS A 149 -26.72 -12.07 30.89
CA HIS A 149 -27.77 -12.74 31.67
C HIS A 149 -28.14 -14.11 31.12
N LYS A 150 -28.16 -14.24 29.78
CA LYS A 150 -28.57 -15.46 29.09
C LYS A 150 -27.51 -16.55 29.10
N TYR A 151 -26.23 -16.21 28.97
CA TYR A 151 -25.15 -17.18 28.73
C TYR A 151 -24.03 -17.13 29.77
N ILE A 152 -23.53 -15.95 30.11
CA ILE A 152 -22.34 -15.80 30.97
C ILE A 152 -22.68 -16.02 32.45
N LYS A 153 -23.82 -15.48 32.92
CA LYS A 153 -24.26 -15.56 34.32
C LYS A 153 -24.64 -17.00 34.75
N PRO A 154 -25.28 -17.83 33.93
CA PRO A 154 -25.49 -19.25 34.25
C PRO A 154 -24.18 -20.05 34.26
N LEU A 155 -23.32 -19.84 33.25
CA LEU A 155 -21.99 -20.49 33.14
C LEU A 155 -21.12 -20.21 34.37
N THR A 156 -20.99 -18.95 34.78
CA THR A 156 -20.19 -18.55 35.96
C THR A 156 -20.75 -19.09 37.29
N LYS A 157 -22.02 -19.50 37.32
CA LYS A 157 -22.66 -20.12 38.48
C LYS A 157 -22.65 -21.66 38.43
N GLY A 158 -22.00 -22.26 37.43
CA GLY A 158 -22.03 -23.71 37.21
C GLY A 158 -23.44 -24.24 36.93
N LYS A 159 -24.33 -23.38 36.42
CA LYS A 159 -25.71 -23.71 36.05
C LYS A 159 -25.78 -23.80 34.52
N LEU A 160 -25.22 -24.87 33.99
CA LEU A 160 -25.40 -25.30 32.60
C LEU A 160 -25.94 -26.72 32.61
#